data_AF-A0A411PIV5-F1
#
_entry.id   AF-A0A411PIV5-F1
#
_cell.length_a   1.000
_cell.length_b   1.000
_cell.length_c   1.000
_cell.angle_alpha   90.00
_cell.angle_beta   90.00
_cell.angle_gamma   90.00
#
_symmetry.space_group_name_H-M   'P 1'
#
loop_
_entity.id
_entity.type
_entity.pdbx_description
1 polymer ?
#
loop_
_entity_poly.entity_id
_entity_poly.type
_entity_poly.pdbx_seq_one_letter_code
_entity_poly.pdbx_strand_id
1 'polypeptide(L)'
;MINSVKMARGFTLIELVVVIIILGILAVVAAPKFINLQTDARTSTLNGLKGAIQGANTIAYSKAAINGVQDVGDAVASDSGTSRVDIGTGTDAKLNFGYLQSTDVELINAMDISLDTDPSNSADWYIELGEDGAKTAKLFQAGSPYIADDTKECFLEYTPAAAADQIPTYVVKASGC
;
A
#
# COMPACT_ATOMS: atom_id res chain seq x y z
N MET A 1 -21.89 -49.02 46.69
CA MET A 1 -21.09 -48.08 45.87
C MET A 1 -21.29 -46.69 46.46
N ILE A 2 -20.29 -46.13 47.14
CA ILE A 2 -20.37 -44.78 47.74
C ILE A 2 -19.78 -43.80 46.71
N ASN A 3 -20.59 -42.89 46.19
CA ASN A 3 -20.16 -41.89 45.23
C ASN A 3 -19.54 -40.71 46.01
N SER A 4 -18.23 -40.47 45.82
CA SER A 4 -17.51 -39.36 46.45
C SER A 4 -17.73 -38.08 45.65
N VAL A 5 -18.58 -37.18 46.14
CA VAL A 5 -18.78 -35.86 45.55
C VAL A 5 -17.59 -34.97 45.96
N LYS A 6 -16.70 -34.69 45.01
CA LYS A 6 -15.61 -33.72 45.17
C LYS A 6 -16.21 -32.32 45.34
N MET A 7 -15.98 -31.67 46.48
CA MET A 7 -16.34 -30.25 46.64
C MET A 7 -15.50 -29.40 45.68
N ALA A 8 -16.15 -28.74 44.72
CA ALA A 8 -15.50 -27.72 43.90
C ALA A 8 -15.17 -26.52 44.80
N ARG A 9 -13.87 -26.22 44.97
CA ARG A 9 -13.44 -24.96 45.57
C ARG A 9 -13.82 -23.84 44.59
N GLY A 10 -14.79 -23.01 44.98
CA GLY A 10 -15.16 -21.81 44.23
C GLY A 10 -14.01 -20.80 44.22
N PHE A 11 -13.93 -20.01 43.16
CA PHE A 11 -13.02 -18.87 43.06
C PHE A 11 -13.39 -17.82 44.11
N THR A 12 -12.41 -17.21 44.78
CA THR A 12 -12.68 -16.14 45.74
C THR A 12 -12.93 -14.82 45.00
N LEU A 13 -13.77 -13.95 45.59
CA LEU A 13 -13.99 -12.62 45.01
C LEU A 13 -12.69 -11.80 44.92
N ILE A 14 -11.78 -11.98 45.87
CA ILE A 14 -10.51 -11.26 45.87
C ILE A 14 -9.58 -11.74 44.75
N GLU A 15 -9.55 -13.04 44.43
CA GLU A 15 -8.78 -13.55 43.28
C GLU A 15 -9.27 -12.94 41.97
N LEU A 16 -10.59 -12.80 41.80
CA LEU A 16 -11.15 -12.18 40.59
C LEU A 16 -10.79 -10.68 40.52
N VAL A 17 -10.88 -9.96 41.64
CA VAL A 17 -10.52 -8.53 41.71
C VAL A 17 -9.03 -8.31 41.40
N VAL A 18 -8.14 -9.14 41.96
CA VAL A 18 -6.69 -9.00 41.70
C VAL A 18 -6.38 -9.27 40.22
N VAL A 19 -7.04 -10.23 39.59
CA VAL A 19 -6.84 -10.53 38.16
C VAL A 19 -7.23 -9.34 37.28
N ILE A 20 -8.40 -8.71 37.50
CA ILE A 20 -8.81 -7.55 36.70
C ILE A 20 -7.89 -6.34 36.92
N ILE A 21 -7.34 -6.16 38.13
CA ILE A 21 -6.37 -5.10 38.42
C ILE A 21 -5.08 -5.33 37.63
N ILE A 22 -4.56 -6.57 37.64
CA ILE A 22 -3.34 -6.91 36.89
C ILE A 22 -3.57 -6.71 35.38
N LEU A 23 -4.70 -7.18 34.84
CA LEU A 23 -5.06 -6.97 33.44
C LEU A 23 -5.19 -5.48 33.09
N GLY A 24 -5.74 -4.67 34.01
CA GLY A 24 -5.82 -3.21 33.85
C GLY A 24 -4.44 -2.56 33.72
N ILE A 25 -3.49 -2.92 34.57
CA ILE A 25 -2.12 -2.38 34.51
C ILE A 25 -1.43 -2.79 33.20
N LEU A 26 -1.55 -4.07 32.81
CA LEU A 26 -0.96 -4.57 31.56
C LEU A 26 -1.54 -3.86 30.33
N ALA A 27 -2.85 -3.58 30.31
CA ALA A 27 -3.50 -2.88 29.21
C ALA A 27 -2.95 -1.46 29.02
N VAL A 28 -2.78 -0.70 30.11
CA VAL A 28 -2.29 0.70 30.06
C VAL A 28 -0.85 0.77 29.57
N VAL A 29 0.02 -0.17 29.95
CA VAL A 29 1.42 -0.19 29.50
C VAL A 29 1.55 -0.68 28.06
N ALA A 30 0.70 -1.63 27.63
CA ALA A 30 0.77 -2.20 26.28
C ALA A 30 0.18 -1.29 25.19
N ALA A 31 -0.87 -0.53 25.51
CA ALA A 31 -1.61 0.25 24.50
C ALA A 31 -0.74 1.27 23.72
N PRO A 32 0.11 2.11 24.36
CA PRO A 32 0.96 3.05 23.62
C PRO A 32 1.94 2.36 22.67
N LYS A 33 2.50 1.22 23.10
CA LYS A 33 3.43 0.44 22.28
C LYS A 33 2.71 -0.18 21.07
N PHE A 34 1.49 -0.68 21.27
CA PHE A 34 0.70 -1.27 20.20
C PHE A 34 0.31 -0.25 19.11
N ILE A 35 0.06 1.01 19.48
CA ILE A 35 -0.21 2.09 18.52
C ILE A 35 1.03 2.37 17.66
N ASN A 36 2.20 2.56 18.29
CA ASN A 36 3.44 2.83 17.54
C ASN A 36 3.81 1.69 16.58
N LEU A 37 3.61 0.42 17.00
CA LEU A 37 3.89 -0.73 16.14
C LEU A 37 3.00 -0.77 14.88
N GLN A 38 1.75 -0.30 14.96
CA GLN A 38 0.87 -0.24 13.79
C GLN A 38 1.33 0.86 12.81
N THR A 39 1.71 2.03 13.32
CA THR A 39 2.27 3.12 12.52
C THR A 39 3.56 2.70 11.82
N ASP A 40 4.47 2.05 12.56
CA ASP A 40 5.73 1.53 12.02
C ASP A 40 5.48 0.44 10.96
N ALA A 41 4.55 -0.48 11.23
CA ALA A 41 4.18 -1.53 10.27
C ALA A 41 3.65 -0.93 8.97
N ARG A 42 2.73 0.02 9.03
CA ARG A 42 2.17 0.72 7.85
C ARG A 42 3.24 1.46 7.08
N THR A 43 4.11 2.19 7.78
CA THR A 43 5.24 2.90 7.18
C THR A 43 6.17 1.93 6.47
N SER A 44 6.47 0.77 7.06
CA SER A 44 7.28 -0.27 6.42
C SER A 44 6.60 -0.84 5.17
N THR A 45 5.28 -1.08 5.22
CA THR A 45 4.51 -1.57 4.06
C THR A 45 4.52 -0.55 2.91
N LEU A 46 4.33 0.74 3.20
CA LEU A 46 4.42 1.82 2.20
C LEU A 46 5.81 1.93 1.58
N ASN A 47 6.87 1.74 2.38
CA ASN A 47 8.24 1.67 1.86
C ASN A 47 8.47 0.43 0.99
N GLY A 48 7.86 -0.70 1.34
CA GLY A 48 7.86 -1.91 0.50
C GLY A 48 7.19 -1.66 -0.85
N LEU A 49 6.01 -1.04 -0.86
CA LEU A 49 5.30 -0.66 -2.08
C LEU A 49 6.15 0.31 -2.93
N LYS A 50 6.75 1.32 -2.30
CA LYS A 50 7.69 2.23 -2.98
C LYS A 50 8.81 1.46 -3.69
N GLY A 51 9.43 0.50 -3.01
CA GLY A 51 10.46 -0.35 -3.59
C GLY A 51 9.95 -1.18 -4.78
N ALA A 52 8.71 -1.69 -4.69
CA ALA A 52 8.08 -2.44 -5.77
C ALA A 52 7.89 -1.57 -7.03
N ILE A 53 7.33 -0.36 -6.90
CA ILE A 53 7.13 0.54 -8.06
C ILE A 53 8.49 0.95 -8.64
N GLN A 54 9.50 1.23 -7.81
CA GLN A 54 10.86 1.55 -8.26
C GLN A 54 11.49 0.40 -9.06
N GLY A 55 11.33 -0.84 -8.59
CA GLY A 55 11.79 -2.04 -9.30
C GLY A 55 11.08 -2.21 -10.63
N ALA A 56 9.75 -2.09 -10.64
CA ALA A 56 8.92 -2.19 -11.83
C ALA A 56 9.31 -1.14 -12.89
N ASN A 57 9.53 0.12 -12.47
CA ASN A 57 10.00 1.19 -13.34
C ASN A 57 11.41 0.96 -13.90
N THR A 58 12.30 0.30 -13.15
CA THR A 58 13.63 -0.05 -13.65
C THR A 58 13.54 -1.06 -14.80
N ILE A 59 12.64 -2.06 -14.68
CA ILE A 59 12.38 -3.05 -15.73
C ILE A 59 11.74 -2.39 -16.94
N ALA A 60 10.69 -1.59 -16.71
CA ALA A 60 9.97 -0.86 -17.75
C ALA A 60 10.91 0.03 -18.57
N TYR A 61 11.75 0.83 -17.89
CA TYR A 61 12.70 1.72 -18.55
C TYR A 61 13.75 0.96 -19.34
N SER A 62 14.28 -0.14 -18.79
CA SER A 62 15.26 -0.98 -19.49
C SER A 62 14.69 -1.54 -20.79
N LYS A 63 13.43 -1.98 -20.76
CA LYS A 63 12.73 -2.49 -21.94
C LYS A 63 12.37 -1.36 -22.93
N ALA A 64 11.99 -0.19 -22.43
CA ALA A 64 11.74 0.99 -23.25
C ALA A 64 12.98 1.42 -24.03
N ALA A 65 14.14 1.43 -23.37
CA ALA A 65 15.42 1.77 -23.99
C ALA A 65 15.84 0.76 -25.08
N ILE A 66 15.59 -0.54 -24.84
CA ILE A 66 15.84 -1.59 -25.86
C ILE A 66 14.94 -1.38 -27.09
N ASN A 67 13.69 -0.97 -26.86
CA ASN A 67 12.71 -0.73 -27.92
C ASN A 67 12.81 0.67 -28.55
N GLY A 68 13.68 1.55 -28.04
CA GLY A 68 13.87 2.91 -28.54
C GLY A 68 12.71 3.87 -28.26
N VAL A 69 11.89 3.58 -27.24
CA VAL A 69 10.70 4.38 -26.86
C VAL A 69 10.86 5.07 -25.51
N GLN A 70 12.06 5.08 -24.93
CA GLN A 70 12.33 5.68 -23.62
C GLN A 70 12.09 7.20 -23.57
N ASP A 71 12.18 7.89 -24.71
CA ASP A 71 11.96 9.35 -24.78
C ASP A 71 10.56 9.72 -25.30
N VAL A 72 9.70 8.71 -25.54
CA VAL A 72 8.35 8.91 -26.06
C VAL A 72 7.42 9.25 -24.90
N GLY A 73 6.89 10.47 -24.93
CA GLY A 73 5.84 10.92 -24.02
C GLY A 73 4.48 10.37 -24.44
N ASP A 74 3.83 9.66 -23.53
CA ASP A 74 2.47 9.15 -23.66
C ASP A 74 1.88 9.13 -22.26
N ALA A 75 1.05 10.13 -21.94
CA ALA A 75 0.38 10.27 -20.66
C ALA A 75 -1.11 9.85 -20.73
N VAL A 76 -1.54 9.26 -21.86
CA VAL A 76 -2.96 8.97 -22.09
C VAL A 76 -3.40 7.86 -21.13
N ALA A 77 -4.38 8.12 -20.27
CA ALA A 77 -4.90 7.13 -19.33
C ALA A 77 -5.73 6.01 -20.00
N SER A 78 -6.14 6.19 -21.26
CA SER A 78 -6.89 5.21 -22.06
C SER A 78 -5.98 4.23 -22.83
N ASP A 79 -6.51 3.08 -23.26
CA ASP A 79 -5.75 2.00 -23.92
C ASP A 79 -5.11 2.38 -25.29
N SER A 80 -5.44 3.55 -25.84
CA SER A 80 -5.03 4.01 -27.17
C SER A 80 -3.58 4.52 -27.30
N GLY A 81 -2.74 4.29 -26.28
CA GLY A 81 -1.37 4.81 -26.24
C GLY A 81 -0.42 4.12 -27.22
N THR A 82 0.61 4.85 -27.64
CA THR A 82 1.60 4.42 -28.65
C THR A 82 2.90 3.88 -28.04
N SER A 83 3.20 4.23 -26.78
CA SER A 83 4.41 3.76 -26.10
C SER A 83 4.09 2.51 -25.27
N ARG A 84 4.19 1.35 -25.90
CA ARG A 84 3.88 0.04 -25.30
C ARG A 84 5.08 -0.89 -25.35
N VAL A 85 5.33 -1.58 -24.25
CA VAL A 85 6.53 -2.42 -24.09
C VAL A 85 6.22 -3.68 -23.30
N ASP A 86 6.66 -4.83 -23.82
CA ASP A 86 6.59 -6.10 -23.10
C ASP A 86 7.58 -6.12 -21.92
N ILE A 87 7.02 -6.04 -20.72
CA ILE A 87 7.73 -6.11 -19.44
C ILE A 87 7.81 -7.54 -18.87
N GLY A 88 7.37 -8.56 -19.62
CA GLY A 88 7.45 -9.97 -19.24
C GLY A 88 6.24 -10.49 -18.47
N THR A 89 5.12 -9.78 -18.51
CA THR A 89 3.87 -10.10 -17.78
C THR A 89 2.80 -10.70 -18.71
N GLY A 90 3.09 -10.79 -20.01
CA GLY A 90 2.14 -11.26 -21.03
C GLY A 90 1.17 -10.18 -21.53
N THR A 91 1.21 -8.98 -20.95
CA THR A 91 0.50 -7.79 -21.43
C THR A 91 1.48 -6.63 -21.53
N ASP A 92 1.52 -5.94 -22.68
CA ASP A 92 2.42 -4.81 -22.86
C ASP A 92 2.03 -3.66 -21.93
N ALA A 93 3.03 -3.12 -21.21
CA ALA A 93 2.86 -1.96 -20.35
C ALA A 93 2.96 -0.65 -21.14
N LYS A 94 2.10 0.30 -20.80
CA LYS A 94 2.12 1.66 -21.32
C LYS A 94 3.06 2.53 -20.51
N LEU A 95 3.94 3.23 -21.22
CA LEU A 95 5.00 4.00 -20.61
C LEU A 95 4.90 5.48 -20.99
N ASN A 96 5.13 6.36 -20.02
CA ASN A 96 5.40 7.76 -20.24
C ASN A 96 6.89 8.03 -20.04
N PHE A 97 7.60 8.44 -21.09
CA PHE A 97 9.05 8.68 -21.04
C PHE A 97 9.82 7.47 -20.45
N GLY A 98 9.45 6.27 -20.89
CA GLY A 98 10.09 5.02 -20.46
C GLY A 98 9.68 4.51 -19.08
N TYR A 99 8.83 5.22 -18.34
CA TYR A 99 8.36 4.82 -17.00
C TYR A 99 6.86 4.49 -17.00
N LEU A 100 6.43 3.65 -16.07
CA LEU A 100 5.04 3.25 -15.91
C LEU A 100 4.15 4.46 -15.65
N GLN A 101 2.96 4.46 -16.24
CA GLN A 101 1.95 5.46 -15.92
C GLN A 101 1.39 5.23 -14.50
N SER A 102 0.82 6.28 -13.90
CA SER A 102 0.18 6.25 -12.59
C SER A 102 -1.26 5.71 -12.62
N THR A 103 -1.56 4.83 -13.57
CA THR A 103 -2.86 4.18 -13.70
C THR A 103 -2.89 2.85 -12.94
N ASP A 104 -4.06 2.44 -12.51
CA ASP A 104 -4.32 1.15 -11.90
C ASP A 104 -3.93 0.00 -12.83
N VAL A 105 -4.31 0.08 -14.11
CA VAL A 105 -4.00 -0.93 -15.14
C VAL A 105 -2.49 -1.19 -15.25
N GLU A 106 -1.67 -0.14 -15.34
CA GLU A 106 -0.23 -0.29 -15.56
C GLU A 106 0.50 -0.75 -14.29
N LEU A 107 0.06 -0.27 -13.12
CA LEU A 107 0.65 -0.69 -11.84
C LEU A 107 0.26 -2.12 -11.47
N ILE A 108 -0.96 -2.56 -11.76
CA ILE A 108 -1.39 -3.96 -11.61
C ILE A 108 -0.57 -4.85 -12.54
N ASN A 109 -0.46 -4.49 -13.82
CA ASN A 109 0.32 -5.25 -14.79
C ASN A 109 1.77 -5.41 -14.34
N ALA A 110 2.41 -4.33 -13.89
CA ALA A 110 3.83 -4.34 -13.62
C ALA A 110 4.24 -4.92 -12.25
N MET A 111 3.34 -4.94 -11.26
CA MET A 111 3.65 -5.38 -9.90
C MET A 111 2.89 -6.63 -9.43
N ASP A 112 1.90 -7.11 -10.19
CA ASP A 112 1.02 -8.22 -9.79
C ASP A 112 0.41 -7.99 -8.40
N ILE A 113 -0.24 -6.85 -8.23
CA ILE A 113 -0.81 -6.38 -6.96
C ILE A 113 -2.33 -6.30 -7.04
N SER A 114 -3.01 -6.62 -5.93
CA SER A 114 -4.44 -6.34 -5.77
C SER A 114 -4.64 -4.86 -5.49
N LEU A 115 -5.01 -4.10 -6.54
CA LEU A 115 -5.22 -2.67 -6.52
C LEU A 115 -6.61 -2.33 -7.08
N ASP A 116 -7.33 -1.43 -6.42
CA ASP A 116 -8.63 -0.96 -6.87
C ASP A 116 -8.72 0.57 -6.70
N THR A 117 -9.60 1.22 -7.45
CA THR A 117 -9.85 2.66 -7.33
C THR A 117 -10.95 2.98 -6.32
N ASP A 118 -11.77 1.99 -5.97
CA ASP A 118 -12.89 2.14 -5.05
C ASP A 118 -12.59 1.44 -3.70
N PRO A 119 -12.43 2.21 -2.60
CA PRO A 119 -12.18 1.64 -1.27
C PRO A 119 -13.34 0.84 -0.69
N SER A 120 -14.51 0.80 -1.36
CA SER A 120 -15.63 -0.06 -1.00
C SER A 120 -15.51 -1.49 -1.53
N ASN A 121 -14.62 -1.74 -2.48
CA ASN A 121 -14.31 -3.07 -2.99
C ASN A 121 -13.40 -3.85 -2.04
N SER A 122 -13.20 -5.15 -2.32
CA SER A 122 -12.26 -5.99 -1.56
C SER A 122 -10.92 -6.04 -2.29
N ALA A 123 -10.02 -5.10 -1.99
CA ALA A 123 -8.64 -5.11 -2.46
C ALA A 123 -7.66 -4.87 -1.31
N ASP A 124 -6.40 -5.28 -1.49
CA ASP A 124 -5.35 -5.05 -0.50
C ASP A 124 -4.88 -3.59 -0.50
N TRP A 125 -4.91 -2.98 -1.69
CA TRP A 125 -4.48 -1.61 -1.94
C TRP A 125 -5.52 -0.85 -2.73
N TYR A 126 -5.52 0.45 -2.52
CA TYR A 126 -6.34 1.39 -3.27
C TYR A 126 -5.47 2.48 -3.89
N ILE A 127 -5.96 3.02 -5.01
CA ILE A 127 -5.32 4.11 -5.73
C ILE A 127 -6.30 5.24 -6.02
N GLU A 128 -5.93 6.45 -5.62
CA GLU A 128 -6.55 7.66 -6.14
C GLU A 128 -5.76 8.14 -7.35
N LEU A 129 -6.40 8.06 -8.52
CA LEU A 129 -5.83 8.46 -9.79
C LEU A 129 -5.82 9.98 -9.95
N GLY A 130 -4.79 10.50 -10.61
CA GLY A 130 -4.80 11.88 -11.11
C GLY A 130 -5.59 12.03 -12.41
N GLU A 131 -5.62 13.24 -12.96
CA GLU A 131 -6.37 13.55 -14.21
C GLU A 131 -5.89 12.75 -15.43
N ASP A 132 -4.62 12.34 -15.46
CA ASP A 132 -3.99 11.56 -16.53
C ASP A 132 -2.93 10.58 -15.98
N GLY A 133 -2.38 9.74 -16.86
CA GLY A 133 -1.38 8.73 -16.50
C GLY A 133 0.01 9.27 -16.18
N ALA A 134 0.23 10.59 -16.25
CA ALA A 134 1.45 11.27 -15.82
C ALA A 134 1.25 12.09 -14.53
N LYS A 135 0.01 12.30 -14.08
CA LYS A 135 -0.28 12.98 -12.81
C LYS A 135 0.06 12.09 -11.62
N THR A 136 0.25 12.76 -10.48
CA THR A 136 0.48 12.07 -9.21
C THR A 136 -0.73 11.21 -8.84
N ALA A 137 -0.50 9.93 -8.58
CA ALA A 137 -1.46 9.06 -7.93
C ALA A 137 -1.07 8.81 -6.48
N LYS A 138 -2.07 8.57 -5.63
CA LYS A 138 -1.86 8.22 -4.23
C LYS A 138 -2.26 6.77 -4.01
N LEU A 139 -1.36 5.97 -3.46
CA LEU A 139 -1.59 4.57 -3.14
C LEU A 139 -1.65 4.37 -1.63
N PHE A 140 -2.66 3.66 -1.14
CA PHE A 140 -2.84 3.40 0.29
C PHE A 140 -3.39 2.00 0.53
N GLN A 141 -3.03 1.43 1.68
CA GLN A 141 -3.44 0.08 2.05
C GLN A 141 -4.90 0.07 2.55
N ALA A 142 -5.59 -1.06 2.39
CA ALA A 142 -6.85 -1.30 3.07
C ALA A 142 -6.75 -1.05 4.58
N GLY A 143 -7.74 -0.34 5.11
CA GLY A 143 -7.78 0.09 6.52
C GLY A 143 -6.84 1.26 6.85
N SER A 144 -6.18 1.89 5.87
CA SER A 144 -5.43 3.13 6.09
C SER A 144 -6.33 4.22 6.73
N PRO A 145 -5.83 5.03 7.68
CA PRO A 145 -6.58 6.15 8.25
C PRO A 145 -6.99 7.17 7.19
N TYR A 146 -6.26 7.24 6.09
CA TYR A 146 -6.57 8.10 4.94
C TYR A 146 -7.97 7.84 4.36
N ILE A 147 -8.45 6.59 4.41
CA ILE A 147 -9.78 6.23 3.90
C ILE A 147 -10.89 6.90 4.73
N ALA A 148 -10.68 7.05 6.03
CA ALA A 148 -11.67 7.64 6.93
C ALA A 148 -11.52 9.15 7.06
N ASP A 149 -10.31 9.68 6.84
CA ASP A 149 -9.94 11.08 7.00
C ASP A 149 -8.79 11.41 6.03
N ASP A 150 -9.12 12.12 4.95
CA ASP A 150 -8.19 12.49 3.87
C ASP A 150 -7.08 13.46 4.32
N THR A 151 -7.20 14.03 5.53
CA THR A 151 -6.16 14.85 6.15
C THR A 151 -5.02 14.00 6.75
N LYS A 152 -5.22 12.69 6.91
CA LYS A 152 -4.20 11.77 7.44
C LYS A 152 -3.23 11.33 6.35
N GLU A 153 -1.99 11.79 6.46
CA GLU A 153 -0.89 11.33 5.63
C GLU A 153 -0.52 9.87 5.94
N CYS A 154 -1.18 8.91 5.28
CA CYS A 154 -0.86 7.48 5.33
C CYS A 154 -1.01 6.82 3.95
N PHE A 155 -0.19 7.26 3.00
CA PHE A 155 -0.21 6.86 1.60
C PHE A 155 1.16 7.06 0.93
N LEU A 156 1.33 6.51 -0.27
CA LEU A 156 2.47 6.69 -1.15
C LEU A 156 2.05 7.56 -2.34
N GLU A 157 2.75 8.66 -2.58
CA GLU A 157 2.59 9.46 -3.79
C GLU A 157 3.56 8.94 -4.87
N TYR A 158 2.99 8.55 -6.00
CA TYR A 158 3.73 8.18 -7.20
C TYR A 158 3.46 9.19 -8.30
N THR A 159 4.52 9.87 -8.76
CA THR A 159 4.44 10.77 -9.93
C THR A 159 5.37 10.24 -11.02
N PRO A 160 4.82 9.79 -12.16
CA PRO A 160 5.60 9.40 -13.33
C PRO A 160 6.49 10.54 -13.86
N ALA A 161 7.45 10.21 -14.71
CA ALA A 161 8.24 11.22 -15.41
C ALA A 161 7.33 12.08 -16.32
N ALA A 162 7.53 13.40 -16.33
CA ALA A 162 6.77 14.31 -17.19
C ALA A 162 7.56 14.77 -18.44
N ALA A 163 8.85 14.39 -18.54
CA ALA A 163 9.73 14.63 -19.67
C ALA A 163 10.84 13.57 -19.75
N ALA A 164 11.51 13.46 -20.89
CA ALA A 164 12.55 12.46 -21.16
C ALA A 164 13.78 12.54 -20.23
N ASP A 165 14.06 13.73 -19.69
CA ASP A 165 15.17 13.97 -18.76
C ASP A 165 14.76 13.93 -17.28
N GLN A 166 13.51 13.59 -17.01
CA GLN A 166 12.98 13.50 -15.65
C GLN A 166 12.82 12.05 -15.22
N ILE A 167 13.08 11.80 -13.94
CA ILE A 167 12.81 10.50 -13.31
C ILE A 167 11.52 10.57 -12.49
N PRO A 168 10.80 9.46 -12.31
CA PRO A 168 9.62 9.42 -11.46
C PRO A 168 9.97 9.72 -10.00
N THR A 169 9.02 10.32 -9.29
CA THR A 169 9.16 10.62 -7.85
C THR A 169 8.27 9.70 -7.01
N TYR A 170 8.80 9.29 -5.86
CA TYR A 170 8.14 8.36 -4.92
C TYR A 170 8.25 8.89 -3.50
N VAL A 171 7.14 9.40 -2.96
CA VAL A 171 7.10 10.07 -1.65
C VAL A 171 6.17 9.31 -0.71
N VAL A 172 6.72 8.73 0.36
CA VAL A 172 5.91 8.10 1.41
C VAL A 172 5.45 9.18 2.38
N LYS A 173 4.14 9.30 2.55
CA LYS A 173 3.46 10.18 3.50
C LYS A 173 2.91 9.32 4.63
N ALA A 174 3.55 9.38 5.80
CA ALA A 174 3.27 8.48 6.92
C ALA A 174 3.04 9.19 8.26
N SER A 175 2.91 10.52 8.29
CA SER A 175 2.73 11.28 9.54
C SER A 175 1.37 11.06 10.20
N GLY A 176 0.38 10.57 9.43
CA GLY A 176 -0.97 10.21 9.88
C GLY A 176 -1.26 8.72 9.88
N CYS A 177 -0.24 7.88 9.67
CA CYS A 177 -0.29 6.46 10.05
C CYS A 177 -0.18 6.32 11.58
#